data_AF-A0AA88L1B5-F1
#
_entry.id   AF-A0AA88L1B5-F1
#
_cell.length_a   1.000
_cell.length_b   1.000
_cell.length_c   1.000
_cell.angle_alpha   90.00
_cell.angle_beta   90.00
_cell.angle_gamma   90.00
#
_symmetry.space_group_name_H-M   'P 1'
#
loop_
_entity.id
_entity.type
_entity.pdbx_description
1 polymer ?
#
loop_
_entity_poly.entity_id
_entity_poly.type
_entity_poly.pdbx_seq_one_letter_code
_entity_poly.pdbx_strand_id
1 'polypeptide(L)'
;MDGSGLAGAGMIMTHKIASGLLDYEAVSDRIVMARLKCQSNNLTILSVYAPIRDAPDHLKDKFYADLRLTLNKIPRKDILMIGGDFNARIKRLDETKRF
;
A
#
# COMPACT_ATOMS: atom_id res chain seq x y z
N MET A 1 17.51 17.85 -10.47
CA MET A 1 16.05 17.69 -10.64
C MET A 1 15.56 16.81 -9.52
N ASP A 2 14.97 17.49 -8.57
CA ASP A 2 14.55 17.12 -7.25
C ASP A 2 13.11 16.62 -7.39
N GLY A 3 12.91 15.31 -7.19
CA GLY A 3 11.69 14.58 -7.51
C GLY A 3 10.49 14.89 -6.60
N SER A 4 10.35 16.13 -6.13
CA SER A 4 9.37 16.60 -5.14
C SER A 4 7.92 16.65 -5.63
N GLY A 5 7.59 16.04 -6.77
CA GLY A 5 6.22 15.97 -7.32
C GLY A 5 5.81 14.66 -7.99
N LEU A 6 6.61 13.58 -7.88
CA LEU A 6 6.39 12.33 -8.63
C LEU A 6 5.70 11.20 -7.84
N ALA A 7 5.43 11.39 -6.55
CA ALA A 7 4.79 10.40 -5.68
C ALA A 7 3.98 11.05 -4.57
N GLY A 8 2.91 10.37 -4.15
CA GLY A 8 2.10 10.75 -3.01
C GLY A 8 1.01 9.72 -2.75
N ALA A 9 1.03 9.09 -1.58
CA ALA A 9 -0.06 8.27 -1.07
C ALA A 9 -0.74 8.99 0.12
N GLY A 10 -2.04 8.81 0.25
CA GLY A 10 -2.83 9.44 1.30
C GLY A 10 -4.11 8.69 1.56
N MET A 11 -4.79 9.06 2.64
CA MET A 11 -6.07 8.49 3.04
C MET A 11 -6.93 9.58 3.64
N ILE A 12 -8.18 9.67 3.18
CA ILE A 12 -9.18 10.57 3.74
C ILE A 12 -10.18 9.72 4.50
N MET A 13 -10.46 10.13 5.74
CA MET A 13 -11.41 9.46 6.62
C MET A 13 -12.46 10.46 7.08
N THR A 14 -13.71 10.03 7.20
CA THR A 14 -14.74 10.81 7.89
C THR A 14 -14.41 10.87 9.38
N HIS A 15 -14.88 11.90 10.08
CA HIS A 15 -14.71 12.01 11.54
C HIS A 15 -15.19 10.77 12.31
N LYS A 16 -16.26 10.12 11.82
CA LYS A 16 -16.80 8.89 12.41
C LYS A 16 -15.83 7.70 12.32
N ILE A 17 -15.06 7.60 11.25
CA ILE A 17 -14.05 6.54 11.09
C ILE A 17 -12.77 6.92 11.84
N ALA A 18 -12.35 8.18 11.73
CA ALA A 18 -11.15 8.69 12.37
C ALA A 18 -11.20 8.59 13.91
N SER A 19 -12.39 8.64 14.53
CA SER A 19 -12.54 8.42 15.98
C SER A 19 -12.15 6.99 16.43
N GLY A 20 -12.10 6.04 15.50
CA GLY A 20 -11.61 4.68 15.72
C GLY A 20 -10.13 4.50 15.38
N LEU A 21 -9.38 5.55 15.01
CA LEU A 21 -7.97 5.43 14.66
C LEU A 21 -7.13 5.03 15.87
N LEU A 22 -6.45 3.89 15.76
CA LEU A 22 -5.53 3.36 16.77
C LEU A 22 -4.09 3.78 16.48
N ASP A 23 -3.71 3.76 15.20
CA ASP A 23 -2.35 4.06 14.76
C ASP A 23 -2.35 4.51 13.29
N TYR A 24 -1.35 5.28 12.90
CA TYR A 24 -1.10 5.64 11.51
C TYR A 24 0.40 5.81 11.26
N GLU A 25 0.85 5.40 10.08
CA GLU A 25 2.25 5.51 9.67
C GLU A 25 2.33 5.96 8.22
N ALA A 26 2.99 7.09 7.97
CA ALA A 26 3.46 7.45 6.63
C ALA A 26 4.79 6.73 6.39
N VAL A 27 4.70 5.48 5.92
CA VAL A 27 5.86 4.57 5.77
C VAL A 27 6.84 5.10 4.73
N SER A 28 6.32 5.64 3.63
CA SER A 28 7.09 6.29 2.57
C SER A 28 6.23 7.28 1.79
N ASP A 29 6.82 7.95 0.79
CA ASP A 29 6.10 8.75 -0.20
C ASP A 29 5.00 7.98 -0.96
N ARG A 30 5.04 6.64 -0.91
CA ARG A 30 4.18 5.73 -1.67
C ARG A 30 3.34 4.79 -0.82
N ILE A 31 3.51 4.77 0.50
CA ILE A 31 2.81 3.84 1.39
C ILE A 31 2.35 4.59 2.64
N VAL A 32 1.03 4.59 2.87
CA VAL A 32 0.42 5.05 4.12
C VAL A 32 -0.35 3.91 4.73
N MET A 33 -0.17 3.68 6.02
CA MET A 33 -0.89 2.67 6.79
C MET A 33 -1.75 3.37 7.85
N ALA A 34 -2.98 2.88 8.05
CA ALA A 34 -3.82 3.27 9.17
C ALA A 34 -4.43 2.02 9.79
N ARG A 35 -4.47 1.99 11.12
CA ARG A 35 -5.07 0.93 11.89
C ARG A 35 -6.29 1.45 12.63
N LEU A 36 -7.43 0.82 12.41
CA LEU A 36 -8.72 1.21 12.95
C LEU A 36 -9.23 0.16 13.94
N LYS A 37 -9.83 0.66 15.02
CA LYS A 37 -10.55 -0.16 15.99
C LYS A 37 -11.87 -0.62 15.40
N CYS A 38 -12.13 -1.92 15.47
CA CYS A 38 -13.43 -2.50 15.14
C CYS A 38 -13.89 -3.43 16.27
N GLN A 39 -15.16 -3.85 16.22
CA GLN A 39 -15.77 -4.62 17.31
C GLN A 39 -15.16 -6.02 17.50
N SER A 40 -14.84 -6.71 16.40
CA SER A 40 -14.28 -8.07 16.43
C SER A 40 -12.76 -8.05 16.24
N ASN A 41 -12.33 -7.74 15.03
CA ASN A 41 -10.93 -7.65 14.63
C ASN A 41 -10.65 -6.25 14.11
N ASN A 42 -9.56 -5.65 14.58
CA ASN A 42 -9.11 -4.35 14.07
C ASN A 42 -8.85 -4.44 12.56
N LEU A 43 -9.04 -3.31 11.87
CA LEU A 43 -8.82 -3.20 10.43
C LEU A 43 -7.53 -2.43 10.18
N THR A 44 -6.58 -3.02 9.48
CA THR A 44 -5.41 -2.31 8.97
C THR A 44 -5.59 -2.03 7.48
N ILE A 45 -5.56 -0.74 7.11
CA ILE A 45 -5.69 -0.27 5.73
C ILE A 45 -4.33 0.25 5.26
N LEU A 46 -3.86 -0.24 4.12
CA LEU A 46 -2.71 0.32 3.41
C LEU A 46 -3.22 1.04 2.16
N SER A 47 -2.83 2.30 2.01
CA SER A 47 -2.92 3.06 0.77
C SER A 47 -1.56 3.04 0.09
N VAL A 48 -1.48 2.48 -1.12
CA VAL A 48 -0.23 2.27 -1.85
C VAL A 48 -0.22 2.93 -3.22
N TYR A 49 0.94 3.43 -3.63
CA TYR A 49 1.19 3.91 -4.99
C TYR A 49 2.46 3.26 -5.55
N ALA A 50 2.29 2.13 -6.24
CA ALA A 50 3.42 1.38 -6.78
C ALA A 50 4.16 2.17 -7.88
N PRO A 51 5.49 2.01 -8.03
CA PRO A 51 6.22 2.58 -9.15
C PRO A 51 5.68 2.09 -10.51
N ILE A 52 5.71 2.95 -11.52
CA ILE A 52 5.38 2.55 -12.90
C ILE A 52 6.41 1.55 -13.45
N ARG A 53 6.06 0.79 -14.48
CA ARG A 53 6.92 -0.25 -15.07
C ARG A 53 8.31 0.26 -15.44
N ASP A 54 8.38 1.45 -16.00
CA ASP A 54 9.63 2.01 -16.55
C ASP A 54 10.43 2.78 -15.48
N ALA A 55 9.99 2.74 -14.21
CA ALA A 55 10.77 3.26 -13.10
C ALA A 55 12.07 2.44 -12.90
N PRO A 56 13.16 3.07 -12.43
CA PRO A 56 14.38 2.36 -12.06
C PRO A 56 14.13 1.21 -11.08
N ASP A 57 14.85 0.10 -11.26
CA ASP A 57 14.62 -1.11 -10.46
C ASP A 57 14.86 -0.90 -8.96
N HIS A 58 15.84 -0.07 -8.59
CA HIS A 58 16.08 0.27 -7.18
C HIS A 58 14.86 0.94 -6.50
N LEU A 59 14.01 1.68 -7.24
CA LEU A 59 12.78 2.25 -6.70
C LEU A 59 11.69 1.19 -6.53
N LYS A 60 11.61 0.22 -7.44
CA LYS A 60 10.69 -0.93 -7.32
C LYS A 60 11.09 -1.80 -6.15
N ASP A 61 12.37 -2.14 -6.04
CA ASP A 61 12.91 -2.96 -4.96
C ASP A 61 12.69 -2.30 -3.60
N LYS A 62 12.94 -0.99 -3.50
CA LYS A 62 12.64 -0.21 -2.30
C LYS A 62 11.15 -0.27 -1.97
N PHE A 63 10.27 -0.03 -2.93
CA PHE A 63 8.83 -0.09 -2.71
C PHE A 63 8.38 -1.46 -2.21
N TYR A 64 8.81 -2.55 -2.84
CA TYR A 64 8.42 -3.90 -2.42
C TYR A 64 9.05 -4.32 -1.08
N ALA A 65 10.26 -3.85 -0.77
CA ALA A 65 10.88 -4.05 0.53
C ALA A 65 10.11 -3.33 1.64
N ASP A 66 9.81 -2.04 1.46
CA ASP A 66 9.04 -1.23 2.41
C ASP A 66 7.63 -1.82 2.61
N LEU A 67 6.96 -2.24 1.52
CA LEU A 67 5.67 -2.91 1.59
C LEU A 67 5.74 -4.21 2.39
N ARG A 68 6.72 -5.08 2.11
CA ARG A 68 6.87 -6.36 2.82
C ARG A 68 7.16 -6.16 4.31
N LEU A 69 8.02 -5.20 4.65
CA LEU A 69 8.30 -4.86 6.04
C LEU A 69 7.05 -4.33 6.75
N THR A 70 6.26 -3.50 6.08
CA THR A 70 4.99 -3.00 6.61
C THR A 70 4.02 -4.15 6.88
N LEU A 71 3.84 -5.05 5.91
CA LEU A 71 2.95 -6.21 6.05
C LEU A 71 3.36 -7.12 7.22
N ASN A 72 4.66 -7.30 7.46
CA ASN A 72 5.16 -8.12 8.56
C ASN A 72 4.88 -7.52 9.96
N LYS A 73 4.70 -6.20 10.07
CA LYS A 73 4.37 -5.52 11.33
C LYS A 73 2.89 -5.70 11.71
N ILE A 74 2.02 -6.05 10.76
CA ILE A 74 0.57 -6.08 10.96
C ILE A 74 0.21 -7.26 11.87
N PRO A 75 -0.56 -7.03 12.96
CA PRO A 75 -0.99 -8.12 13.83
C PRO A 75 -1.81 -9.15 13.05
N ARG A 76 -1.50 -10.44 13.19
CA ARG A 76 -2.16 -11.53 12.42
C ARG A 76 -3.68 -11.60 12.54
N LYS A 77 -4.23 -11.08 13.64
CA LYS A 77 -5.68 -11.05 13.90
C LYS A 77 -6.39 -9.89 13.19
N ASP A 78 -5.64 -8.88 12.76
CA ASP A 78 -6.22 -7.74 12.08
C ASP A 78 -6.69 -8.16 10.69
N ILE A 79 -7.83 -7.61 10.26
CA ILE A 79 -8.25 -7.68 8.87
C ILE A 79 -7.34 -6.74 8.08
N LEU A 80 -6.74 -7.22 6.99
CA LEU A 80 -5.89 -6.42 6.12
C LEU A 80 -6.64 -6.02 4.86
N MET A 81 -6.69 -4.72 4.58
CA MET A 81 -7.13 -4.16 3.31
C MET A 81 -5.97 -3.38 2.68
N ILE A 82 -5.65 -3.67 1.42
CA ILE A 82 -4.65 -2.91 0.66
C ILE A 82 -5.37 -2.31 -0.54
N GLY A 83 -5.31 -0.99 -0.67
CA GLY A 83 -5.91 -0.24 -1.76
C GLY A 83 -4.95 0.80 -2.32
N GLY A 84 -5.28 1.34 -3.49
CA GLY A 84 -4.46 2.32 -4.20
C GLY A 84 -4.10 1.85 -5.60
N ASP A 85 -3.13 2.51 -6.21
CA ASP A 85 -2.73 2.25 -7.59
C ASP A 85 -1.45 1.40 -7.61
N PHE A 86 -1.62 0.14 -8.02
CA PHE A 86 -0.54 -0.83 -8.15
C PHE A 86 0.22 -0.73 -9.48
N ASN A 87 -0.22 0.12 -10.42
CA ASN A 87 0.37 0.27 -11.76
C ASN A 87 0.57 -1.08 -12.48
N ALA A 88 -0.22 -2.09 -12.14
CA ALA A 88 -0.11 -3.44 -12.65
C ALA A 88 -0.79 -3.52 -14.02
N ARG A 89 -0.10 -4.11 -15.00
CA ARG A 89 -0.72 -4.47 -16.29
C ARG A 89 -1.13 -5.93 -16.27
N ILE A 90 -2.40 -6.20 -16.54
CA ILE A 90 -2.89 -7.54 -16.81
C ILE A 90 -2.35 -7.94 -18.19
N LYS A 91 -1.48 -8.94 -18.25
CA LYS A 91 -1.16 -9.57 -19.52
C LYS A 91 -2.39 -10.35 -19.96
N ARG A 92 -2.85 -10.16 -21.20
CA ARG A 92 -3.83 -11.09 -21.80
C ARG A 92 -3.19 -12.47 -21.80
N LEU A 93 -3.88 -13.43 -21.18
CA LEU A 93 -3.63 -14.84 -21.44
C LEU A 93 -4.14 -15.06 -22.87
N ASP A 94 -3.24 -15.05 -23.86
CA ASP A 94 -3.38 -15.72 -25.16
C ASP A 94 -2.08 -15.56 -25.97
N GLU A 95 -1.24 -16.60 -25.90
CA GLU A 95 -0.63 -17.34 -27.02
C GLU A 95 0.63 -18.07 -26.52
N THR A 96 0.43 -19.37 -26.26
CA THR A 96 1.43 -20.44 -26.39
C THR A 96 2.82 -20.19 -25.81
N LYS A 97 2.92 -20.23 -24.47
CA LYS A 97 3.99 -20.99 -23.84
C LYS A 97 3.36 -21.94 -22.82
N ARG A 98 3.01 -23.13 -23.31
CA ARG A 98 2.96 -24.31 -22.46
C ARG A 98 4.37 -24.50 -21.89
N PHE A 99 4.42 -24.80 -20.60
CA PHE A 99 5.63 -25.18 -19.87
C PHE A 99 6.45 -26.23 -20.61
#